data_AF-A0A3D4JCB2-F1
#
_entry.id   AF-A0A3D4JCB2-F1
#
_cell.length_a   1.000
_cell.length_b   1.000
_cell.length_c   1.000
_cell.angle_alpha   90.00
_cell.angle_beta   90.00
_cell.angle_gamma   90.00
#
_symmetry.space_group_name_H-M   'P 1'
#
loop_
_entity.id
_entity.type
_entity.pdbx_description
1 polymer ?
#
loop_
_entity_poly.entity_id
_entity_poly.type
_entity_poly.pdbx_seq_one_letter_code
_entity_poly.pdbx_strand_id
1 'polypeptide(L)'
;MNKKILITLTLFALLLSACNANIQRNDDGSFTVETTIGQQELQDIISSSIADPLVQDITVSLQNGYVLVSGTRQRLNDSSKTDTMSFRLDLGVSNGNLTASISNAQIDNYAIDEARISNWNQTIANRLSNFGGRSENAILQSVSITASEVKMIWNVTR
;
A
#
# COMPACT_ATOMS: atom_id res chain seq x y z
N MET A 1 -0.92 -24.52 -38.18
CA MET A 1 -1.34 -23.97 -36.87
C MET A 1 -0.11 -23.32 -36.22
N ASN A 2 -0.07 -21.99 -36.20
CA ASN A 2 1.16 -21.23 -35.96
C ASN A 2 1.52 -21.19 -34.47
N LYS A 3 2.55 -21.95 -34.07
CA LYS A 3 3.10 -22.04 -32.70
C LYS A 3 3.49 -20.70 -32.06
N LYS A 4 3.61 -19.62 -32.85
CA LYS A 4 3.96 -18.27 -32.36
C LYS A 4 2.80 -17.54 -31.67
N ILE A 5 1.54 -17.90 -31.94
CA ILE A 5 0.37 -17.24 -31.33
C ILE A 5 0.12 -17.76 -29.90
N LEU A 6 0.54 -18.99 -29.60
CA LEU A 6 0.31 -19.61 -28.30
C LEU A 6 1.21 -19.05 -27.19
N ILE A 7 2.39 -18.50 -27.55
CA ILE A 7 3.36 -17.97 -26.58
C ILE A 7 2.97 -16.54 -26.13
N THR A 8 2.34 -15.76 -27.01
CA THR A 8 1.95 -14.38 -26.69
C THR A 8 0.72 -14.30 -25.77
N LEU A 9 -0.15 -15.31 -25.79
CA LEU A 9 -1.37 -15.33 -24.97
C LEU A 9 -1.08 -15.67 -23.49
N THR A 10 -0.07 -16.50 -23.22
CA THR A 10 0.31 -16.90 -21.85
C THR A 10 0.99 -15.75 -21.09
N LEU A 11 1.66 -14.83 -21.80
CA LEU A 11 2.34 -13.68 -21.18
C LEU A 11 1.37 -12.55 -20.79
N PHE A 12 0.21 -12.47 -21.44
CA PHE A 12 -0.81 -11.45 -21.13
C PHE A 12 -1.72 -11.85 -19.95
N ALA A 13 -1.83 -13.15 -19.63
CA ALA A 13 -2.60 -13.64 -18.49
C ALA A 13 -1.92 -13.41 -17.13
N LEU A 14 -0.59 -13.20 -17.11
CA LEU A 14 0.19 -12.96 -15.88
C LEU A 14 0.15 -11.49 -15.40
N LEU A 15 -0.45 -10.59 -16.17
CA LEU A 15 -0.53 -9.16 -15.83
C LEU A 15 -1.87 -8.76 -15.16
N LEU A 16 -2.80 -9.70 -14.96
CA LEU A 16 -4.14 -9.43 -14.42
C LEU A 16 -4.35 -9.89 -12.97
N SER A 17 -3.31 -10.37 -12.29
CA SER A 17 -3.48 -11.17 -11.05
C SER A 17 -3.06 -10.48 -9.74
N ALA A 18 -2.88 -9.16 -9.72
CA ALA A 18 -2.43 -8.49 -8.49
C ALA A 18 -3.57 -8.02 -7.57
N CYS A 19 -4.76 -7.75 -8.11
CA CYS A 19 -5.91 -7.27 -7.34
C CYS A 19 -7.05 -8.28 -7.37
N ASN A 20 -7.25 -9.01 -6.26
CA ASN A 20 -8.47 -9.78 -6.06
C ASN A 20 -9.54 -8.83 -5.50
N ALA A 21 -10.49 -8.47 -6.34
CA ALA A 21 -11.70 -7.77 -5.94
C ALA A 21 -12.87 -8.77 -5.90
N ASN A 22 -13.48 -8.96 -4.73
CA ASN A 22 -14.72 -9.72 -4.59
C ASN A 22 -15.89 -8.75 -4.43
N ILE A 23 -16.93 -8.90 -5.25
CA ILE A 23 -18.07 -7.98 -5.28
C ILE A 23 -19.33 -8.77 -4.92
N GLN A 24 -20.00 -8.34 -3.86
CA GLN A 24 -21.28 -8.87 -3.41
C GLN A 24 -22.33 -7.77 -3.47
N ARG A 25 -23.52 -8.08 -3.98
CA ARG A 25 -24.66 -7.17 -3.94
C ARG A 25 -25.43 -7.35 -2.62
N ASN A 26 -25.81 -6.24 -2.00
CA ASN A 26 -26.59 -6.19 -0.77
C ASN A 26 -28.10 -6.08 -1.06
N ASP A 27 -28.95 -6.40 -0.08
CA ASP A 27 -30.42 -6.40 -0.21
C ASP A 27 -31.00 -4.99 -0.46
N ASP A 28 -30.31 -3.95 0.03
CA ASP A 28 -30.66 -2.54 -0.16
C ASP A 28 -30.23 -1.97 -1.55
N GLY A 29 -29.59 -2.80 -2.38
CA GLY A 29 -29.10 -2.42 -3.70
C GLY A 29 -27.70 -1.81 -3.74
N SER A 30 -27.02 -1.65 -2.60
CA SER A 30 -25.59 -1.32 -2.52
C SER A 30 -24.71 -2.54 -2.84
N PHE A 31 -23.40 -2.33 -2.93
CA PHE A 31 -22.41 -3.38 -3.17
C PHE A 31 -21.36 -3.38 -2.06
N THR A 32 -21.08 -4.56 -1.52
CA THR A 32 -19.89 -4.82 -0.72
C THR A 32 -18.76 -5.22 -1.65
N VAL A 33 -17.68 -4.46 -1.65
CA VAL A 33 -16.46 -4.76 -2.42
C VAL A 33 -15.34 -5.08 -1.44
N GLU A 34 -14.77 -6.27 -1.52
CA GLU A 34 -13.55 -6.64 -0.81
C GLU A 34 -12.38 -6.52 -1.77
N THR A 35 -11.32 -5.82 -1.36
CA THR A 35 -10.07 -5.72 -2.12
C THR A 35 -8.90 -6.16 -1.24
N THR A 36 -8.00 -6.96 -1.80
CA THR A 36 -6.77 -7.41 -1.11
C THR A 36 -5.52 -6.85 -1.78
N ILE A 37 -4.53 -6.44 -0.99
CA ILE A 37 -3.21 -5.99 -1.43
C ILE A 37 -2.15 -6.93 -0.87
N GLY A 38 -1.35 -7.54 -1.74
CA GLY A 38 -0.20 -8.36 -1.33
C GLY A 38 1.03 -7.53 -0.92
N GLN A 39 1.99 -8.17 -0.26
CA GLN A 39 3.20 -7.49 0.24
C GLN A 39 3.97 -6.71 -0.82
N GLN A 40 4.18 -7.28 -2.02
CA GLN A 40 4.93 -6.62 -3.08
C GLN A 40 4.25 -5.34 -3.56
N GLU A 41 2.94 -5.39 -3.77
CA GLU A 41 2.19 -4.22 -4.24
C GLU A 41 2.11 -3.14 -3.16
N LEU A 42 1.99 -3.53 -1.89
CA LEU A 42 2.11 -2.59 -0.78
C LEU A 42 3.50 -1.94 -0.72
N GLN A 43 4.57 -2.70 -0.98
CA GLN A 43 5.94 -2.17 -1.07
C GLN A 43 6.06 -1.12 -2.17
N ASP A 44 5.50 -1.37 -3.35
CA ASP A 44 5.56 -0.44 -4.48
C ASP A 44 4.76 0.85 -4.17
N ILE A 45 3.59 0.70 -3.53
CA ILE A 45 2.78 1.83 -3.07
C ILE A 45 3.54 2.66 -2.03
N ILE A 46 4.12 2.03 -1.00
CA ILE A 46 4.87 2.75 0.05
C ILE A 46 6.11 3.43 -0.55
N SER A 47 6.84 2.74 -1.42
CA SER A 47 8.03 3.29 -2.09
C SER A 47 7.70 4.54 -2.89
N SER A 48 6.63 4.47 -3.69
CA SER A 48 6.16 5.62 -4.47
C SER A 48 5.50 6.72 -3.62
N SER A 49 5.09 6.42 -2.38
CA SER A 49 4.53 7.39 -1.43
C SER A 49 5.60 8.21 -0.72
N ILE A 50 6.75 7.60 -0.42
CA ILE A 50 7.88 8.29 0.21
C ILE A 50 8.49 9.32 -0.74
N ALA A 51 8.65 8.96 -2.02
CA ALA A 51 9.08 9.82 -3.12
C ALA A 51 10.35 10.67 -2.84
N ASP A 52 11.25 10.18 -1.98
CA ASP A 52 12.57 10.77 -1.71
C ASP A 52 13.61 9.98 -2.53
N PRO A 53 14.30 10.60 -3.51
CA PRO A 53 15.25 9.90 -4.37
C PRO A 53 16.47 9.36 -3.63
N LEU A 54 16.71 9.82 -2.39
CA LEU A 54 17.78 9.30 -1.56
C LEU A 54 17.36 8.03 -0.82
N VAL A 55 16.06 7.76 -0.69
CA VAL A 55 15.55 6.54 -0.05
C VAL A 55 15.51 5.41 -1.07
N GLN A 56 16.13 4.30 -0.73
CA GLN A 56 16.37 3.15 -1.59
C GLN A 56 16.05 1.85 -0.83
N ASP A 57 15.98 0.74 -1.57
CA ASP A 57 15.86 -0.61 -1.01
C ASP A 57 14.72 -0.77 0.01
N ILE A 58 13.58 -0.10 -0.23
CA ILE A 58 12.42 -0.21 0.64
C ILE A 58 11.91 -1.65 0.61
N THR A 59 11.78 -2.20 1.81
CA THR A 59 11.26 -3.53 2.09
C THR A 59 10.07 -3.40 3.01
N VAL A 60 9.04 -4.17 2.72
CA VAL A 60 7.81 -4.23 3.52
C VAL A 60 7.67 -5.63 4.10
N SER A 61 7.36 -5.70 5.38
CA SER A 61 6.98 -6.93 6.07
C SER A 61 5.61 -6.78 6.71
N LEU A 62 4.68 -7.60 6.25
CA LEU A 62 3.32 -7.65 6.77
C LEU A 62 3.28 -8.42 8.10
N GLN A 63 2.73 -7.78 9.12
CA GLN A 63 2.51 -8.36 10.44
C GLN A 63 1.02 -8.34 10.75
N ASN A 64 0.55 -9.21 11.65
CA ASN A 64 -0.85 -9.16 12.06
C ASN A 64 -1.14 -7.82 12.75
N GLY A 65 -1.95 -6.98 12.09
CA GLY A 65 -2.37 -5.67 12.56
C GLY A 65 -1.49 -4.47 12.15
N TYR A 66 -0.28 -4.66 11.61
CA TYR A 66 0.61 -3.55 11.24
C TYR A 66 1.61 -3.95 10.15
N VAL A 67 2.31 -2.95 9.62
CA VAL A 67 3.34 -3.13 8.59
C VAL A 67 4.67 -2.64 9.15
N LEU A 68 5.72 -3.45 9.02
CA LEU A 68 7.09 -2.97 9.23
C LEU A 68 7.67 -2.56 7.89
N VAL A 69 8.22 -1.35 7.85
CA VAL A 69 8.90 -0.82 6.69
C VAL A 69 10.35 -0.57 7.06
N SER A 70 11.26 -1.07 6.23
CA SER A 70 12.70 -0.80 6.32
C SER A 70 13.22 -0.36 4.96
N GLY A 71 14.31 0.39 4.95
CA GLY A 71 15.00 0.78 3.74
C GLY A 71 16.33 1.42 4.06
N THR A 72 17.00 1.91 3.03
CA THR A 72 18.23 2.67 3.16
C THR A 72 18.01 4.10 2.70
N ARG A 73 18.78 5.04 3.24
CA ARG A 73 18.82 6.41 2.74
C ARG A 73 20.24 6.83 2.47
N GLN A 74 20.54 7.21 1.24
CA GLN A 74 21.85 7.74 0.87
C GLN A 74 22.11 9.09 1.58
N ARG A 75 23.33 9.26 2.10
CA ARG A 75 23.74 10.53 2.72
C ARG A 75 23.91 11.62 1.65
N LEU A 76 23.40 12.81 1.96
CA LEU A 76 23.51 13.98 1.07
C LEU A 76 24.96 14.40 0.80
N ASN A 77 25.84 14.24 1.79
CA ASN A 77 27.24 14.67 1.73
C ASN A 77 28.21 13.56 1.30
N ASP A 78 27.75 12.32 1.18
CA ASP A 78 28.59 11.17 0.85
C ASP A 78 27.76 10.06 0.20
N SER A 79 27.77 9.99 -1.13
CA SER A 79 27.02 8.99 -1.88
C SER A 79 27.48 7.54 -1.67
N SER A 80 28.64 7.33 -1.05
CA SER A 80 29.14 5.99 -0.72
C SER A 80 28.57 5.45 0.59
N LYS A 81 27.83 6.28 1.35
CA LYS A 81 27.25 5.91 2.64
C LYS A 81 25.73 5.92 2.61
N THR A 82 25.17 4.94 3.29
CA THR A 82 23.74 4.80 3.51
C THR A 82 23.45 4.73 5.01
N ASP A 83 22.31 5.31 5.38
CA ASP A 83 21.74 5.23 6.71
C ASP A 83 20.56 4.25 6.68
N THR A 84 20.33 3.53 7.77
CA THR A 84 19.20 2.61 7.86
C THR A 84 17.94 3.38 8.24
N MET A 85 16.90 3.26 7.43
CA MET A 85 15.58 3.82 7.69
C MET A 85 14.62 2.72 8.12
N SER A 86 13.79 2.97 9.13
CA SER A 86 12.70 2.05 9.50
C SER A 86 11.53 2.78 10.13
N PHE A 87 10.33 2.23 9.97
CA PHE A 87 9.14 2.67 10.70
C PHE A 87 8.08 1.57 10.77
N ARG A 88 7.17 1.71 11.74
CA ARG A 88 5.93 0.95 11.81
C ARG A 88 4.82 1.76 11.13
N LEU A 89 4.00 1.11 10.31
CA LEU A 89 2.84 1.69 9.67
C LEU A 89 1.59 0.94 10.13
N ASP A 90 0.64 1.67 10.69
CA ASP A 90 -0.70 1.21 11.03
C ASP A 90 -1.70 1.79 10.02
N LEU A 91 -2.68 0.97 9.62
CA LEU A 91 -3.78 1.39 8.75
C LEU A 91 -5.09 1.37 9.53
N GLY A 92 -5.94 2.36 9.30
CA GLY A 92 -7.23 2.46 9.97
C GLY A 92 -8.31 3.08 9.09
N VAL A 93 -9.53 3.15 9.60
CA VAL A 93 -10.66 3.81 8.95
C VAL A 93 -11.11 4.98 9.80
N SER A 94 -11.29 6.15 9.19
CA SER A 94 -11.88 7.31 9.84
C SER A 94 -12.81 8.04 8.87
N ASN A 95 -14.06 8.29 9.30
CA ASN A 95 -15.09 8.95 8.48
C ASN A 95 -15.25 8.30 7.09
N GLY A 96 -15.18 6.97 7.01
CA GLY A 96 -15.29 6.25 5.73
C GLY A 96 -14.06 6.31 4.82
N ASN A 97 -12.96 6.91 5.29
CA ASN A 97 -11.71 7.04 4.54
C ASN A 97 -10.61 6.19 5.16
N LEU A 98 -9.68 5.74 4.32
CA LEU A 98 -8.46 5.09 4.79
C LEU A 98 -7.58 6.13 5.49
N THR A 99 -6.96 5.70 6.59
CA THR A 99 -5.94 6.46 7.32
C THR A 99 -4.68 5.63 7.42
N ALA A 100 -3.53 6.31 7.38
CA ALA A 100 -2.23 5.72 7.62
C ALA A 100 -1.58 6.47 8.79
N SER A 101 -0.96 5.72 9.70
CA SER A 101 -0.26 6.25 10.86
C SER A 101 1.10 5.59 10.99
N ILE A 102 2.14 6.36 10.71
CA ILE A 102 3.53 5.97 10.91
C ILE A 102 3.93 6.25 12.36
N SER A 103 4.60 5.28 12.99
CA SER A 103 5.20 5.38 14.33
C SER A 103 6.62 4.84 14.33
N ASN A 104 7.41 5.23 15.34
CA ASN A 104 8.80 4.81 15.53
C ASN A 104 9.68 5.01 14.26
N ALA A 105 9.45 6.11 13.55
CA ALA A 105 10.15 6.41 12.32
C ALA A 105 11.55 6.95 12.61
N GLN A 106 12.56 6.26 12.10
CA GLN A 106 13.95 6.56 12.39
C GLN A 106 14.86 6.40 11.18
N ILE A 107 15.94 7.18 11.16
CA ILE A 107 17.11 7.04 10.29
C ILE A 107 18.34 6.97 11.21
N ASP A 108 19.08 5.86 11.18
CA ASP A 108 20.24 5.61 12.06
C ASP A 108 19.95 5.87 13.56
N ASN A 109 18.75 5.46 14.01
CA ASN A 109 18.21 5.67 15.37
C ASN A 109 17.86 7.12 15.74
N TYR A 110 17.91 8.05 14.78
CA TYR A 110 17.38 9.40 14.97
C TYR A 110 15.97 9.49 14.43
N ALA A 111 15.07 10.10 15.21
CA ALA A 111 13.68 10.29 14.80
C ALA A 111 13.59 11.10 13.50
N ILE A 112 12.70 10.69 12.61
CA ILE A 112 12.35 11.45 11.40
C ILE A 112 11.47 12.64 11.80
N ASP A 113 11.62 13.77 11.11
CA ASP A 113 10.81 14.96 11.32
C ASP A 113 9.30 14.70 11.10
N GLU A 114 8.47 15.24 12.00
CA GLU A 114 7.02 15.04 12.03
C GLU A 114 6.31 15.56 10.78
N ALA A 115 6.77 16.65 10.17
CA ALA A 115 6.14 17.16 8.95
C ALA A 115 6.35 16.19 7.77
N ARG A 116 7.52 15.53 7.72
CA ARG A 116 7.79 14.47 6.75
C ARG A 116 6.91 13.24 6.99
N ILE A 117 6.81 12.80 8.25
CA ILE A 117 5.93 11.70 8.65
C ILE A 117 4.48 11.98 8.27
N SER A 118 3.98 13.18 8.57
CA SER A 118 2.62 13.61 8.22
C SER A 118 2.37 13.58 6.71
N ASN A 119 3.33 14.03 5.90
CA ASN A 119 3.22 13.97 4.44
C ASN A 119 3.19 12.53 3.92
N TRP A 120 4.01 11.65 4.48
CA TRP A 120 4.00 10.22 4.14
C TRP A 120 2.69 9.55 4.52
N ASN A 121 2.17 9.80 5.72
CA ASN A 121 0.85 9.30 6.15
C ASN A 121 -0.24 9.68 5.14
N GLN A 122 -0.31 10.97 4.76
CA GLN A 122 -1.31 11.43 3.80
C GLN A 122 -1.13 10.78 2.42
N THR A 123 0.12 10.68 1.95
CA THR A 123 0.40 10.16 0.61
C THR A 123 0.13 8.65 0.52
N ILE A 124 0.50 7.89 1.55
CA ILE A 124 0.23 6.45 1.67
C ILE A 124 -1.27 6.21 1.70
N ALA A 125 -2.01 6.91 2.57
CA ALA A 125 -3.46 6.78 2.67
C ALA A 125 -4.14 7.08 1.32
N ASN A 126 -3.77 8.18 0.68
CA ASN A 126 -4.33 8.57 -0.62
C ASN A 126 -4.06 7.52 -1.71
N ARG A 127 -2.84 6.99 -1.79
CA ARG A 127 -2.47 6.00 -2.82
C ARG A 127 -3.15 4.65 -2.58
N LEU A 128 -3.22 4.19 -1.34
CA LEU A 128 -3.95 2.97 -0.99
C LEU A 128 -5.46 3.11 -1.20
N SER A 129 -6.05 4.27 -0.91
CA SER A 129 -7.46 4.55 -1.25
C SER A 129 -7.71 4.53 -2.75
N ASN A 130 -6.78 5.04 -3.55
CA ASN A 130 -6.89 4.97 -5.00
C ASN A 130 -6.82 3.53 -5.52
N PHE A 131 -6.05 2.68 -4.84
CA PHE A 131 -5.94 1.26 -5.17
C PHE A 131 -7.25 0.49 -4.94
N GLY A 132 -7.91 0.71 -3.79
CA GLY A 132 -9.12 -0.02 -3.40
C GLY A 132 -10.42 0.40 -4.11
N GLY A 133 -10.35 1.37 -5.03
CA GLY A 133 -11.51 1.83 -5.81
C GLY A 133 -11.96 3.22 -5.38
N ARG A 134 -11.36 4.24 -5.98
CA ARG A 134 -11.75 5.65 -5.83
C ARG A 134 -13.05 5.93 -6.58
N SER A 135 -14.17 5.47 -6.02
CA SER A 135 -15.51 5.89 -6.42
C SER A 135 -15.97 6.95 -5.43
N GLU A 136 -16.57 8.05 -5.90
CA GLU A 136 -17.20 9.07 -5.03
C GLU A 136 -18.30 8.46 -4.13
N ASN A 137 -18.80 7.28 -4.51
CA ASN A 137 -19.83 6.54 -3.80
C ASN A 137 -19.28 5.34 -3.01
N ALA A 138 -17.96 5.22 -2.84
CA ALA A 138 -17.34 4.16 -2.04
C ALA A 138 -16.97 4.66 -0.63
N ILE A 139 -17.44 3.95 0.38
CA ILE A 139 -17.14 4.20 1.80
C ILE A 139 -16.37 3.01 2.33
N LEU A 140 -15.14 3.23 2.79
CA LEU A 140 -14.36 2.20 3.45
C LEU A 140 -15.01 1.84 4.80
N GLN A 141 -15.36 0.57 4.97
CA GLN A 141 -15.96 0.05 6.21
C GLN A 141 -14.89 -0.48 7.15
N SER A 142 -13.90 -1.20 6.61
CA SER A 142 -12.81 -1.77 7.42
C SER A 142 -11.54 -1.94 6.61
N VAL A 143 -10.41 -1.90 7.32
CA VAL A 143 -9.10 -2.34 6.85
C VAL A 143 -8.51 -3.29 7.89
N SER A 144 -7.90 -4.38 7.42
CA SER A 144 -7.22 -5.35 8.27
C SER A 144 -5.91 -5.79 7.62
N ILE A 145 -4.93 -6.09 8.46
CA ILE A 145 -3.59 -6.48 8.03
C ILE A 145 -3.31 -7.87 8.60
N THR A 146 -2.98 -8.80 7.71
CA THR A 146 -2.56 -10.16 8.04
C THR A 146 -1.10 -10.35 7.68
N ALA A 147 -0.51 -11.50 7.97
CA ALA A 147 0.86 -11.83 7.59
C ALA A 147 1.09 -11.92 6.05
N SER A 148 0.04 -11.96 5.22
CA SER A 148 0.16 -12.13 3.77
C SER A 148 -0.45 -10.99 2.95
N GLU A 149 -1.45 -10.29 3.49
CA GLU A 149 -2.19 -9.28 2.76
C GLU A 149 -2.79 -8.19 3.65
N VAL A 150 -3.05 -7.04 3.04
CA VAL A 150 -3.97 -6.01 3.55
C VAL A 150 -5.32 -6.22 2.89
N LYS A 151 -6.37 -6.39 3.69
CA LYS A 151 -7.75 -6.53 3.21
C LYS A 151 -8.55 -5.28 3.54
N MET A 152 -9.26 -4.76 2.56
CA MET A 152 -10.15 -3.60 2.68
C MET A 152 -11.56 -3.98 2.25
N ILE A 153 -12.56 -3.57 3.01
CA ILE A 153 -13.98 -3.79 2.71
C ILE A 153 -14.66 -2.45 2.50
N TRP A 154 -15.26 -2.28 1.33
CA TRP A 154 -15.92 -1.06 0.87
C TRP A 154 -17.41 -1.29 0.74
N ASN A 155 -18.21 -0.31 1.14
CA ASN A 155 -19.61 -0.23 0.75
C ASN A 155 -19.73 0.78 -0.40
N VAL A 156 -20.31 0.36 -1.52
CA VAL A 156 -20.45 1.18 -2.73
C VAL A 156 -21.91 1.37 -3.07
N THR A 157 -22.35 2.62 -3.15
CA THR A 157 -23.70 2.98 -3.58
C THR A 157 -23.73 3.47 -5.03
N ARG A 158 -24.89 3.43 -5.68
CA ARG A 158 -25.09 4.02 -7.00
C ARG A 158 -25.38 5.50 -6.91
#